data_AF-A0A843CRW1-F1
#
_entry.id   AF-A0A843CRW1-F1
#
_cell.length_a   1.000
_cell.length_b   1.000
_cell.length_c   1.000
_cell.angle_alpha   90.00
_cell.angle_beta   90.00
_cell.angle_gamma   90.00
#
_symmetry.space_group_name_H-M   'P 1'
#
loop_
_entity.id
_entity.type
_entity.pdbx_description
1 polymer ?
#
loop_
_entity_poly.entity_id
_entity_poly.type
_entity_poly.pdbx_seq_one_letter_code
_entity_poly.pdbx_strand_id
1 'polypeptide(L)' 'GCGRLDGFIDLRNTLRVTDAAAGILFCTEAGGRVTDREGHPVHFTDDVSRGQCLIATNGRIHNKAIEYLR' A
#
# COMPACT_ATOMS: atom_id res chain seq x y z
N GLY A 1 2.63 17.82 -8.18
CA GLY A 1 2.56 17.02 -9.41
C GLY A 1 2.42 15.56 -9.04
N CYS A 2 1.50 14.84 -9.68
CA CYS A 2 1.35 13.38 -9.55
C CYS A 2 2.40 12.64 -10.40
N GLY A 3 2.65 11.35 -10.11
CA GLY A 3 3.54 10.50 -10.92
C GLY A 3 5.05 10.68 -10.70
N ARG A 4 5.47 11.45 -9.69
CA ARG A 4 6.91 11.63 -9.34
C ARG A 4 7.51 10.41 -8.64
N LEU A 5 6.67 9.56 -8.05
CA LEU A 5 7.06 8.36 -7.32
C LEU A 5 6.43 7.15 -8.01
N ASP A 6 7.19 6.07 -8.12
CA ASP A 6 6.69 4.78 -8.64
C ASP A 6 5.95 3.96 -7.57
N GLY A 7 6.14 4.30 -6.29
CA GLY A 7 5.40 3.69 -5.19
C GLY A 7 5.70 4.29 -3.81
N PHE A 8 4.93 3.83 -2.83
CA PHE A 8 4.99 4.11 -1.42
C PHE A 8 4.97 2.78 -0.65
N ILE A 9 5.87 2.61 0.31
CA ILE A 9 6.02 1.38 1.09
C ILE A 9 6.12 1.77 2.57
N ASP A 10 5.19 1.28 3.39
CA ASP A 10 5.28 1.36 4.86
C ASP A 10 5.27 -0.05 5.45
N LEU A 11 6.39 -0.45 6.07
CA LEU A 11 6.57 -1.77 6.70
C LEU A 11 6.43 -1.72 8.23
N ARG A 12 6.30 -0.52 8.82
CA ARG A 12 6.41 -0.30 10.27
C ARG A 12 5.13 -0.66 11.03
N ASN A 13 4.05 -0.96 10.31
CA ASN A 13 2.72 -1.21 10.89
C ASN A 13 2.24 -0.03 11.76
N THR A 14 2.59 1.20 11.40
CA THR A 14 2.21 2.43 12.12
C THR A 14 1.23 3.30 11.35
N LEU A 15 0.90 2.92 10.11
CA LEU A 15 -0.01 3.70 9.28
C LEU A 15 -1.43 3.55 9.83
N ARG A 16 -2.06 4.68 10.17
CA ARG A 16 -3.45 4.68 10.65
C ARG A 16 -4.36 4.14 9.56
N VAL A 17 -5.35 3.33 9.94
CA VAL A 17 -6.32 2.71 9.01
C VAL A 17 -7.00 3.74 8.12
N THR A 18 -7.33 4.92 8.66
CA THR A 18 -7.96 6.01 7.89
C THR A 18 -7.07 6.56 6.78
N ASP A 19 -5.78 6.79 7.08
CA ASP A 19 -4.82 7.33 6.11
C ASP A 19 -4.50 6.29 5.03
N ALA A 20 -4.41 5.01 5.44
CA ALA A 20 -4.22 3.89 4.53
C ALA A 20 -5.42 3.71 3.59
N ALA A 21 -6.65 3.79 4.10
CA ALA A 21 -7.87 3.65 3.31
C ALA A 21 -7.98 4.75 2.24
N ALA A 22 -7.71 6.01 2.61
CA ALA A 22 -7.68 7.11 1.65
C ALA A 22 -6.63 6.87 0.56
N GLY A 23 -5.41 6.48 0.94
CA GLY A 23 -4.33 6.18 -0.01
C GLY A 23 -4.65 5.02 -0.96
N ILE A 24 -5.30 3.96 -0.46
CA ILE A 24 -5.74 2.82 -1.28
C ILE A 24 -6.75 3.26 -2.33
N LEU A 25 -7.77 4.03 -1.93
CA LEU A 25 -8.80 4.50 -2.84
C LEU A 25 -8.17 5.33 -3.97
N PHE A 26 -7.36 6.33 -3.62
CA PHE A 26 -6.68 7.17 -4.62
C PHE A 26 -5.76 6.37 -5.54
N CYS A 27 -4.96 5.45 -4.99
CA CYS A 27 -4.03 4.65 -5.78
C CYS A 27 -4.77 3.72 -6.74
N THR A 28 -5.83 3.06 -6.28
CA THR A 28 -6.63 2.13 -7.07
C THR A 28 -7.38 2.82 -8.20
N GLU A 29 -8.02 3.97 -7.93
CA GLU A 29 -8.71 4.78 -8.95
C GLU A 29 -7.76 5.32 -10.02
N ALA A 30 -6.49 5.56 -9.66
CA ALA A 30 -5.45 5.94 -10.60
C ALA A 30 -4.86 4.76 -11.41
N GLY A 31 -5.40 3.53 -11.25
CA GLY A 31 -4.92 2.31 -11.90
C GLY A 31 -3.65 1.71 -11.27
N GLY A 32 -3.30 2.16 -10.06
CA GLY A 32 -2.21 1.60 -9.26
C GLY A 32 -2.59 0.26 -8.62
N ARG A 33 -1.64 -0.32 -7.89
CA ARG A 33 -1.82 -1.59 -7.18
C ARG A 33 -1.39 -1.46 -5.74
N VAL A 34 -2.19 -2.00 -4.82
CA VAL A 34 -1.94 -1.94 -3.38
C VAL A 34 -2.09 -3.30 -2.73
N THR A 35 -1.08 -3.71 -1.94
CA THR A 35 -1.05 -5.00 -1.22
C THR A 35 -0.33 -4.88 0.12
N ASP A 36 -0.39 -5.93 0.92
CA ASP A 36 0.58 -6.16 1.99
C ASP A 36 1.96 -6.59 1.45
N ARG A 37 2.89 -6.91 2.36
CA ARG A 37 4.25 -7.40 2.02
C ARG A 37 4.29 -8.75 1.30
N GLU A 38 3.24 -9.55 1.42
CA GLU A 38 3.16 -10.86 0.79
C GLU A 38 2.53 -10.79 -0.61
N GLY A 39 1.94 -9.65 -0.95
CA GLY A 39 1.23 -9.44 -2.21
C GLY A 39 -0.27 -9.73 -2.13
N HIS A 40 -0.81 -9.90 -0.92
CA HIS A 40 -2.25 -10.09 -0.71
C HIS A 40 -2.98 -8.74 -0.59
N PRO A 41 -4.30 -8.71 -0.88
CA PRO A 41 -5.11 -7.54 -0.61
C PRO A 41 -4.98 -7.08 0.84
N VAL A 42 -4.97 -5.76 1.05
CA VAL A 42 -4.92 -5.19 2.39
C VAL A 42 -6.27 -5.38 3.07
N HIS A 43 -6.26 -5.96 4.26
CA HIS A 43 -7.45 -6.16 5.09
C HIS A 43 -7.34 -5.36 6.38
N PHE A 44 -8.13 -4.29 6.48
CA PHE A 44 -8.24 -3.52 7.70
C PHE A 44 -9.10 -4.24 8.72
N THR A 45 -8.62 -4.30 9.97
CA THR A 45 -9.38 -4.80 11.11
C THR A 45 -10.22 -3.69 11.73
N ASP A 46 -11.29 -4.03 12.46
CA ASP A 46 -12.11 -3.05 13.20
C ASP A 46 -11.32 -2.29 14.28
N ASP A 47 -10.16 -2.83 14.68
CA ASP A 47 -9.21 -2.16 15.56
C ASP A 47 -8.35 -1.15 14.78
N VAL A 48 -8.79 0.11 14.78
CA VAL A 48 -8.11 1.24 14.13
C VAL A 48 -6.76 1.62 14.77
N SER A 49 -6.43 1.08 15.94
CA SER A 49 -5.13 1.31 16.61
C SER A 49 -4.02 0.45 16.02
N ARG A 50 -4.37 -0.61 15.28
CA ARG A 50 -3.42 -1.49 14.60
C ARG A 50 -3.09 -0.93 13.23
N GLY A 51 -1.86 -0.44 13.08
CA GLY A 51 -1.37 -0.12 11.74
C GLY A 51 -1.03 -1.38 10.95
N GLN A 52 -1.00 -1.25 9.63
CA GLN A 52 -0.75 -2.36 8.71
C GLN A 52 0.35 -2.01 7.71
N CYS A 53 1.04 -3.05 7.27
CA CYS A 53 1.99 -2.95 6.17
C CYS A 53 1.25 -2.60 4.89
N LEU A 54 1.74 -1.60 4.15
CA LEU A 54 1.12 -1.11 2.92
C LEU A 54 2.17 -0.91 1.84
N ILE A 55 1.99 -1.58 0.70
CA ILE A 55 2.77 -1.35 -0.51
C ILE A 55 1.83 -0.85 -1.59
N ALA A 56 1.96 0.41 -1.99
CA ALA A 56 1.19 1.03 -3.06
C ALA A 56 2.12 1.43 -4.21
N THR A 57 1.84 1.03 -5.45
CA THR A 57 2.69 1.35 -6.60
C THR A 57 1.88 1.69 -7.84
N ASN A 58 2.56 2.17 -8.89
CA ASN A 58 1.99 2.39 -10.22
C ASN A 58 1.60 1.10 -10.99
N GLY A 59 1.59 -0.06 -10.31
CA GLY A 59 1.29 -1.37 -10.89
C GLY A 59 2.47 -2.01 -11.62
N ARG A 60 3.23 -1.24 -12.40
CA ARG A 60 4.34 -1.75 -13.24
C ARG A 60 5.48 -2.36 -12.42
N ILE A 61 5.83 -1.74 -11.30
CA ILE A 61 6.94 -2.19 -10.44
C ILE A 61 6.48 -3.07 -9.27
N HIS A 62 5.18 -3.33 -9.14
CA HIS A 62 4.59 -3.89 -7.91
C HIS A 62 5.17 -5.26 -7.52
N ASN A 63 5.24 -6.19 -8.48
CA ASN A 63 5.74 -7.54 -8.21
C ASN A 63 7.22 -7.53 -7.84
N LYS A 64 8.03 -6.71 -8.52
CA LYS A 64 9.46 -6.54 -8.19
C LYS A 64 9.65 -5.93 -6.81
N ALA A 65 8.82 -4.95 -6.44
CA ALA A 65 8.87 -4.34 -5.12
C ALA A 65 8.60 -5.37 -4.02
N ILE A 66 7.58 -6.22 -4.18
CA ILE A 66 7.30 -7.31 -3.24
C ILE A 66 8.47 -8.30 -3.18
N GLU A 67 9.00 -8.71 -4.33
CA GLU A 67 10.13 -9.65 -4.42
C GLU A 67 11.37 -9.16 -3.65
N TYR A 68 11.70 -7.87 -3.74
CA TYR A 68 12.84 -7.29 -3.01
C TYR A 68 12.61 -7.10 -1.51
N LEU A 69 11.36 -7.16 -1.06
CA LEU A 69 10.99 -6.94 0.35
C LEU A 69 10.78 -8.26 1.12
N ARG A 70 10.86 -9.40 0.44
CA ARG A 70 10.91 -10.75 1.02
C ARG A 70 12.34 -11.10 1.43
#